data_AF-A0AAJ2NT72-F1
#
_entry.id   AF-A0AAJ2NT72-F1
#
_cell.length_a   1.000
_cell.length_b   1.000
_cell.length_c   1.000
_cell.angle_alpha   90.00
_cell.angle_beta   90.00
_cell.angle_gamma   90.00
#
_symmetry.space_group_name_H-M   'P 1'
#
loop_
_entity.id
_entity.type
_entity.pdbx_description
1 polymer ?
#
loop_
_entity_poly.entity_id
_entity_poly.type
_entity_poly.pdbx_seq_one_letter_code
_entity_poly.pdbx_strand_id
1 'polypeptide(L)'
;DTMEFVECDVATYAMGMAASMGEFLLAAGTKGKRYALPHARIMMHQPSAGIGGTAADIAIQAQLFRNTKVEMNRLNAQFTGQTIEK
;
A
#
# COMPACT_ATOMS: atom_id res chain seq x y z
N ASP A 1 7.30 1.30 -6.69
CA ASP A 1 7.98 1.34 -8.00
C ASP A 1 9.31 2.06 -7.95
N THR A 2 9.38 3.39 -7.86
CA THR A 2 10.70 4.08 -7.84
C THR A 2 11.61 3.58 -6.72
N MET A 3 11.06 3.32 -5.51
CA MET A 3 11.82 2.74 -4.39
C MET A 3 12.42 1.36 -4.70
N GLU A 4 11.81 0.57 -5.59
CA GLU A 4 12.29 -0.76 -6.03
C GLU A 4 13.20 -0.66 -7.26
N PHE A 5 13.04 0.39 -8.07
CA PHE A 5 13.82 0.59 -9.29
C PHE A 5 15.23 1.12 -9.02
N VAL A 6 15.38 1.97 -8.00
CA VAL A 6 16.69 2.55 -7.66
C VAL A 6 17.60 1.47 -7.06
N GLU A 7 18.89 1.51 -7.40
CA GLU A 7 19.88 0.54 -6.89
C GLU A 7 20.17 0.72 -5.40
N CYS A 8 19.91 1.92 -4.85
CA CYS A 8 20.17 2.22 -3.45
C CYS A 8 19.07 1.72 -2.52
N ASP A 9 19.46 1.22 -1.36
CA ASP A 9 18.51 0.87 -0.30
C ASP A 9 17.72 2.10 0.17
N VAL A 10 16.41 1.93 0.32
CA VAL A 10 15.52 2.99 0.81
C VAL A 10 15.14 2.71 2.26
N ALA A 11 15.64 3.56 3.17
CA ALA A 11 15.23 3.53 4.57
C ALA A 11 13.94 4.34 4.76
N THR A 12 12.97 3.78 5.48
CA THR A 12 11.67 4.42 5.72
C THR A 12 11.45 4.67 7.21
N TYR A 13 10.93 5.86 7.54
CA TYR A 13 10.72 6.30 8.92
C TYR A 13 9.29 6.84 9.10
N ALA A 14 8.49 6.15 9.91
CA ALA A 14 7.18 6.66 10.31
C ALA A 14 7.32 7.65 11.48
N MET A 15 6.86 8.88 11.26
CA MET A 15 6.82 9.95 12.25
C MET A 15 5.38 10.48 12.35
N GLY A 16 4.80 10.48 13.54
CA GLY A 16 3.40 10.86 13.74
C GLY A 16 2.43 9.79 13.21
N MET A 17 2.20 9.75 11.90
CA MET A 17 1.28 8.78 11.30
C MET A 17 1.72 8.35 9.90
N ALA A 18 1.68 7.04 9.64
CA ALA A 18 1.73 6.44 8.32
C ALA A 18 0.40 5.69 8.11
N ALA A 19 -0.49 6.27 7.31
CA ALA A 19 -1.83 5.71 7.07
C ALA A 19 -2.08 5.52 5.58
N SER A 20 -2.88 4.52 5.22
CA SER A 20 -3.23 4.24 3.82
C SER A 20 -1.97 4.03 2.97
N MET A 21 -1.85 4.71 1.83
CA MET A 21 -0.64 4.71 1.01
C MET A 21 0.64 5.07 1.76
N GLY A 22 0.57 5.85 2.86
CA GLY A 22 1.73 6.15 3.69
C GLY A 22 2.25 4.92 4.44
N GLU A 23 1.36 4.04 4.90
CA GLU A 23 1.73 2.75 5.48
C GLU A 23 2.31 1.81 4.41
N PHE A 24 1.69 1.78 3.23
CA PHE A 24 2.18 0.97 2.11
C PHE A 24 3.62 1.35 1.71
N LEU A 25 3.92 2.65 1.60
CA LEU A 25 5.28 3.12 1.31
C LEU A 25 6.26 2.86 2.46
N LEU A 26 5.81 2.95 3.71
CA LEU A 26 6.63 2.57 4.86
C LEU A 26 7.04 1.09 4.76
N ALA A 27 6.09 0.20 4.44
CA ALA A 27 6.33 -1.22 4.29
C ALA A 27 7.24 -1.54 3.10
N ALA A 28 7.14 -0.79 2.00
CA ALA A 28 7.95 -0.95 0.79
C ALA A 28 9.44 -0.58 0.95
N GLY A 29 9.87 -0.01 2.08
CA GLY A 29 11.29 0.23 2.34
C GLY A 29 12.11 -1.06 2.42
N THR A 30 13.43 -0.97 2.25
CA THR A 30 14.34 -2.13 2.33
C THR A 30 14.14 -2.86 3.66
N LYS A 31 13.96 -4.19 3.61
CA LYS A 31 13.78 -5.04 4.81
C LYS A 31 14.95 -4.83 5.80
N GLY A 32 14.62 -4.56 7.06
CA GLY A 32 15.61 -4.23 8.10
C GLY A 32 15.97 -2.74 8.21
N LYS A 33 15.52 -1.91 7.26
CA LYS A 33 15.70 -0.44 7.25
C LYS A 33 14.37 0.33 7.34
N ARG A 34 13.37 -0.29 7.96
CA ARG A 34 12.02 0.28 8.14
C ARG A 34 11.79 0.54 9.62
N TYR A 35 11.50 1.78 9.98
CA TYR A 35 11.43 2.22 11.37
C TYR A 35 10.17 3.02 11.64
N ALA A 36 9.73 2.98 12.90
CA ALA A 36 8.65 3.82 13.39
C ALA A 36 9.10 4.45 14.72
N LEU A 37 8.86 5.74 14.88
CA LEU A 37 9.09 6.39 16.17
C LEU A 37 8.11 5.85 17.23
N PRO A 38 8.45 5.91 18.54
CA PRO A 38 7.66 5.26 19.61
C PRO A 38 6.18 5.67 19.67
N HIS A 39 5.85 6.87 19.21
CA HIS A 39 4.47 7.40 19.21
C HIS A 39 3.83 7.43 17.84
N ALA A 40 4.50 6.92 16.80
CA ALA A 40 3.93 6.82 15.48
C ALA A 40 2.70 5.89 15.48
N ARG A 41 1.74 6.19 14.61
CA ARG A 41 0.59 5.34 14.33
C ARG A 41 0.69 4.82 12.91
N ILE A 42 0.51 3.52 12.75
CA ILE A 42 0.47 2.86 11.45
C ILE A 42 -0.96 2.38 11.24
N MET A 43 -1.60 2.81 10.16
CA MET A 43 -2.99 2.45 9.86
C MET A 43 -3.09 1.90 8.44
N MET A 44 -3.32 0.60 8.37
CA MET A 44 -3.71 -0.05 7.13
C MET A 44 -5.23 0.00 6.99
N HIS A 45 -5.71 0.28 5.78
CA HIS A 45 -7.12 0.09 5.42
C HIS A 45 -7.23 -0.24 3.94
N GLN A 46 -8.32 -0.91 3.57
CA GLN A 46 -8.58 -1.21 2.17
C GLN A 46 -8.71 0.07 1.34
N PRO A 47 -8.25 0.04 0.07
CA PRO A 47 -8.48 1.14 -0.87
C PRO A 47 -9.97 1.48 -0.95
N SER A 48 -10.27 2.75 -1.23
CA SER A 48 -11.62 3.21 -1.52
C SER A 48 -11.65 3.82 -2.93
N ALA A 49 -12.78 3.70 -3.62
CA ALA A 49 -13.01 4.34 -4.90
C ALA A 49 -14.40 4.97 -4.92
N GLY A 50 -14.48 6.19 -5.45
CA GLY A 50 -15.74 6.74 -5.93
C GLY A 50 -15.96 6.25 -7.36
N ILE A 51 -17.08 5.58 -7.61
CA ILE A 51 -17.44 5.05 -8.92
C ILE A 51 -18.71 5.76 -9.40
N GLY A 52 -18.74 6.17 -10.67
CA GLY A 52 -19.89 6.85 -11.25
C GLY A 52 -19.85 6.91 -12.77
N GLY A 53 -20.98 7.27 -13.38
CA GLY A 53 -21.15 7.34 -14.83
C GLY A 53 -22.27 6.42 -15.32
N THR A 54 -22.19 6.05 -16.60
CA THR A 54 -23.12 5.06 -17.17
C THR A 54 -22.88 3.67 -16.57
N ALA A 55 -23.80 2.74 -16.78
CA ALA A 55 -23.62 1.35 -16.34
C ALA A 55 -22.31 0.73 -16.85
N ALA A 56 -21.90 1.07 -18.08
CA ALA A 56 -20.62 0.62 -18.64
C ALA A 56 -19.42 1.22 -17.91
N ASP A 57 -19.45 2.53 -17.63
CA ASP A 57 -18.38 3.21 -16.88
C ASP A 57 -18.22 2.63 -15.47
N ILE A 58 -19.34 2.39 -14.80
CA ILE A 58 -19.37 1.77 -13.47
C ILE A 58 -18.74 0.38 -13.52
N ALA A 59 -19.09 -0.44 -14.51
CA ALA A 59 -18.54 -1.80 -14.65
C ALA A 59 -17.02 -1.78 -14.89
N ILE A 60 -16.53 -0.88 -15.75
CA ILE A 60 -15.10 -0.72 -16.06
C ILE A 60 -14.33 -0.27 -14.82
N GLN A 61 -14.80 0.78 -14.14
CA GLN A 61 -14.15 1.31 -12.94
C GLN A 61 -14.16 0.29 -11.79
N ALA A 62 -15.26 -0.43 -11.59
CA ALA A 62 -15.34 -1.49 -10.60
C ALA A 62 -14.33 -2.61 -10.89
N GLN A 63 -14.15 -2.99 -12.17
CA GLN A 63 -13.17 -4.00 -12.54
C GLN A 63 -11.73 -3.52 -12.28
N LEU A 64 -11.40 -2.28 -12.67
CA LEU A 64 -10.09 -1.69 -12.43
C LEU A 64 -9.79 -1.61 -10.92
N PHE A 65 -10.76 -1.17 -10.13
CA PHE A 65 -10.62 -1.08 -8.69
C PHE A 65 -10.39 -2.45 -8.04
N ARG A 66 -11.12 -3.49 -8.48
CA ARG A 66 -10.88 -4.87 -8.03
C ARG A 66 -9.45 -5.32 -8.33
N ASN A 67 -8.97 -5.11 -9.55
CA ASN A 67 -7.61 -5.48 -9.94
C ASN A 67 -6.57 -4.73 -9.10
N THR A 68 -6.77 -3.43 -8.88
CA THR A 68 -5.89 -2.58 -8.06
C THR A 68 -5.84 -3.09 -6.62
N LYS A 69 -7.00 -3.41 -6.02
CA LYS A 69 -7.07 -3.94 -4.66
C LYS A 69 -6.31 -5.26 -4.51
N VAL A 70 -6.43 -6.17 -5.49
CA VAL A 70 -5.69 -7.45 -5.48
C VAL A 70 -4.19 -7.22 -5.54
N GLU A 71 -3.73 -6.36 -6.45
CA GLU A 71 -2.29 -6.08 -6.59
C GLU A 71 -1.71 -5.40 -5.34
N MET A 72 -2.41 -4.43 -4.77
CA MET A 72 -2.00 -3.79 -3.52
C MET A 72 -1.90 -4.78 -2.36
N ASN A 73 -2.88 -5.68 -2.21
CA ASN A 73 -2.83 -6.71 -1.18
C ASN A 73 -1.65 -7.67 -1.38
N ARG A 74 -1.37 -8.07 -2.63
CA ARG A 74 -0.24 -8.93 -2.98
C ARG A 74 1.10 -8.29 -2.62
N LEU A 75 1.29 -7.02 -2.99
CA LEU A 75 2.50 -6.26 -2.68
C LEU A 75 2.66 -6.07 -1.17
N ASN A 76 1.57 -5.75 -0.46
CA ASN A 76 1.63 -5.57 0.97
C ASN A 76 1.97 -6.87 1.72
N ALA A 77 1.41 -8.00 1.28
CA ALA A 77 1.79 -9.33 1.76
C ALA A 77 3.29 -9.61 1.52
N GLN A 78 3.81 -9.26 0.33
CA GLN A 78 5.24 -9.39 0.01
C GLN A 78 6.13 -8.53 0.93
N PHE A 79 5.74 -7.29 1.21
CA PHE A 79 6.52 -6.38 2.07
C PHE A 79 6.49 -6.82 3.55
N THR A 80 5.34 -7.25 4.04
CA THR A 80 5.13 -7.58 5.46
C THR A 80 5.48 -9.02 5.82
N GLY A 81 5.50 -9.93 4.83
CA GLY A 81 5.63 -11.37 5.03
C GLY A 81 4.36 -12.05 5.58
N GLN A 82 3.22 -11.35 5.57
CA GLN A 82 1.92 -11.94 5.91
C GLN A 82 1.29 -12.63 4.69
N THR A 83 0.26 -13.44 4.92
CA THR A 83 -0.56 -14.03 3.85
C THR A 83 -1.59 -13.01 3.34
N ILE A 84 -2.07 -13.17 2.10
CA ILE A 84 -3.02 -12.24 1.47
C ILE A 84 -4.40 -12.28 2.16
N GLU A 85 -4.74 -13.42 2.75
CA GLU A 85 -6.02 -13.67 3.42
C GLU A 85 -6.14 -13.01 4.81
N LYS A 86 -5.06 -12.41 5.30
CA LYS A 86 -4.95 -11.86 6.65
C LYS A 86 -5.18 -10.36 6.67
#